data_AF-A0A1Y1ZXC9-F1
#
_entry.id   AF-A0A1Y1ZXC9-F1
#
_cell.length_a   1.000
_cell.length_b   1.000
_cell.length_c   1.000
_cell.angle_alpha   90.00
_cell.angle_beta   90.00
_cell.angle_gamma   90.00
#
_symmetry.space_group_name_H-M   'P 1'
#
loop_
_entity.id
_entity.type
_entity.pdbx_description
1 polymer ?
#
loop_
_entity_poly.entity_id
_entity_poly.type
_entity_poly.pdbx_seq_one_letter_code
_entity_poly.pdbx_strand_id
1 'polypeptide(L)'
;MAVSRDIFPDVSTTHGFQLDRPPASRLPESHAAYEGLVRNTKLHIAVQSLELRRKVDNLPTLNISGLYIPHQRRAYCILPFVAHGYIWGDGTSTITELPPQLRIPLEALSDQLGIKPLGTYASTVLWNC
;
A
#
# COMPACT_ATOMS: atom_id res chain seq x y z
N MET A 1 23.21 -13.48 -18.31
CA MET A 1 23.08 -12.17 -18.98
C MET A 1 22.91 -11.13 -17.89
N ALA A 2 23.96 -10.39 -17.54
CA ALA A 2 23.90 -9.39 -16.47
C ALA A 2 23.24 -8.12 -17.04
N VAL A 3 22.22 -7.61 -16.36
CA VAL A 3 21.61 -6.32 -16.70
C VAL A 3 22.60 -5.23 -16.31
N SER A 4 23.10 -4.46 -17.27
CA SER A 4 23.95 -3.30 -16.95
C SER A 4 23.09 -2.19 -16.35
N ARG A 5 23.53 -1.62 -15.23
CA ARG A 5 22.90 -0.46 -14.58
C ARG A 5 22.91 0.79 -15.47
N ASP A 6 23.74 0.82 -16.51
CA ASP A 6 23.80 1.92 -17.47
C ASP A 6 22.52 2.03 -18.33
N ILE A 7 21.77 0.94 -18.48
CA ILE A 7 20.53 0.88 -19.27
C ILE A 7 19.30 0.95 -18.35
N PHE A 8 19.38 0.30 -17.18
CA PHE A 8 18.30 0.30 -16.19
C PHE A 8 18.86 0.63 -14.80
N PRO A 9 18.97 1.92 -14.45
CA PRO A 9 19.63 2.34 -13.21
C PRO A 9 18.93 1.84 -11.94
N ASP A 10 17.62 1.56 -12.03
CA ASP A 10 16.79 1.10 -10.91
C ASP A 10 16.65 -0.43 -10.83
N VAL A 11 17.33 -1.19 -11.71
CA VAL A 11 17.31 -2.66 -11.69
C VAL A 11 18.51 -3.18 -10.91
N SER A 12 18.23 -4.00 -9.91
CA SER A 12 19.24 -4.70 -9.13
C SER A 12 20.00 -5.70 -10.02
N THR A 13 21.32 -5.72 -9.89
CA THR A 13 22.18 -6.67 -10.57
C THR A 13 22.13 -8.07 -9.94
N THR A 14 21.63 -8.20 -8.70
CA THR A 14 21.54 -9.46 -7.96
C THR A 14 20.11 -9.97 -7.82
N HIS A 15 19.13 -9.06 -7.76
CA HIS A 15 17.71 -9.35 -7.49
C HIS A 15 16.79 -8.95 -8.65
N GLY A 16 17.33 -8.46 -9.78
CA GLY A 16 16.55 -8.02 -10.93
C GLY A 16 15.65 -6.83 -10.59
N PHE A 17 14.34 -6.93 -10.86
CA PHE A 17 13.38 -5.85 -10.58
C PHE A 17 13.05 -5.66 -9.09
N GLN A 18 13.53 -6.55 -8.22
CA GLN A 18 13.42 -6.36 -6.78
C GLN A 18 14.47 -5.37 -6.30
N LEU A 19 14.11 -4.58 -5.28
CA LEU A 19 14.96 -3.54 -4.75
C LEU A 19 16.19 -4.12 -4.03
N ASP A 20 17.36 -3.51 -4.23
CA ASP A 20 18.58 -3.83 -3.48
C ASP A 20 18.49 -3.47 -2.00
N ARG A 21 17.65 -2.47 -1.68
CA ARG A 21 17.31 -2.11 -0.30
C ARG A 21 15.84 -2.45 -0.06
N PRO A 22 15.52 -3.16 1.02
CA PRO A 22 14.14 -3.47 1.31
C PRO A 22 13.34 -2.17 1.53
N PRO A 23 12.04 -2.17 1.18
CA PRO A 23 11.13 -1.10 1.56
C PRO A 23 11.05 -0.99 3.09
N ALA A 24 10.46 0.11 3.58
CA ALA A 24 10.25 0.22 5.02
C ALA A 24 9.35 -0.93 5.50
N SER A 25 9.78 -1.64 6.55
CA SER A 25 9.01 -2.76 7.12
C SER A 25 7.76 -2.28 7.86
N ARG A 26 7.75 -1.01 8.28
CA ARG A 26 6.65 -0.34 8.97
C ARG A 26 6.56 1.13 8.59
N LEU A 27 5.37 1.70 8.65
CA LEU A 27 5.16 3.13 8.69
C LEU A 27 5.65 3.75 10.02
N PRO A 28 5.93 5.07 10.05
CA PRO A 28 6.23 5.78 11.28
C PRO A 28 5.08 5.72 12.29
N GLU A 29 5.38 5.96 13.56
CA GLU A 29 4.39 5.88 14.65
C GLU A 29 3.18 6.79 14.43
N SER A 30 3.39 7.96 13.82
CA SER A 30 2.31 8.90 13.42
C SER A 30 1.28 8.29 12.47
N HIS A 31 1.61 7.17 11.81
CA HIS A 31 0.78 6.48 10.83
C HIS A 31 0.49 5.03 11.23
N ALA A 32 0.78 4.65 12.48
CA ALA A 32 0.64 3.28 12.98
C ALA A 32 -0.79 2.73 12.85
N ALA A 33 -1.81 3.60 12.84
CA ALA A 33 -3.20 3.19 12.65
C ALA A 33 -3.44 2.46 11.32
N TYR A 34 -2.78 2.89 10.24
CA TYR A 34 -2.86 2.23 8.93
C TYR A 34 -2.09 0.92 8.88
N GLU A 35 -0.93 0.84 9.56
CA GLU A 35 -0.23 -0.44 9.77
C GLU A 35 -1.09 -1.45 10.55
N GLY A 36 -1.83 -0.97 11.55
CA GLY A 36 -2.71 -1.79 12.37
C GLY A 36 -3.83 -2.47 11.57
N LEU A 37 -4.25 -1.90 10.45
CA LEU A 37 -5.23 -2.53 9.55
C LEU A 37 -4.70 -3.85 8.99
N VAL A 38 -3.46 -3.85 8.50
CA VAL A 38 -2.89 -5.00 7.78
C VAL A 38 -2.12 -5.98 8.68
N ARG A 39 -1.66 -5.53 9.85
CA ARG A 39 -0.98 -6.38 10.84
C ARG A 39 -1.92 -7.14 11.76
N ASN A 40 -3.23 -6.93 11.63
CA ASN A 40 -4.23 -7.69 12.36
C ASN A 40 -4.26 -9.16 11.89
N THR A 41 -3.97 -10.10 12.80
CA THR A 41 -4.00 -11.54 12.51
C THR A 41 -5.40 -12.05 12.11
N LYS A 42 -6.44 -11.28 12.44
CA LYS A 42 -7.84 -11.54 12.06
C LYS A 42 -8.32 -10.66 10.91
N LEU A 43 -7.41 -10.14 10.06
CA LEU A 43 -7.80 -9.27 8.94
C LEU A 43 -8.87 -9.91 8.04
N HIS A 44 -8.75 -11.19 7.70
CA HIS A 44 -9.74 -11.90 6.88
C HIS A 44 -11.15 -11.87 7.51
N ILE A 45 -11.26 -12.03 8.83
CA ILE A 45 -12.52 -11.89 9.57
C ILE A 45 -13.01 -10.44 9.50
N ALA A 46 -12.12 -9.47 9.74
CA ALA A 46 -12.49 -8.05 9.72
C ALA A 46 -12.97 -7.58 8.33
N VAL A 47 -12.43 -8.15 7.26
CA VAL A 47 -12.87 -7.94 5.88
C VAL A 47 -14.28 -8.50 5.69
N GLN A 48 -14.50 -9.77 6.04
CA GLN A 48 -15.80 -10.46 5.89
C GLN A 48 -16.91 -9.84 6.75
N SER A 49 -16.59 -9.39 7.97
CA SER A 49 -17.56 -8.81 8.91
C SER A 49 -17.84 -7.31 8.69
N LEU A 50 -17.23 -6.73 7.65
CA LEU A 50 -17.23 -5.28 7.35
C LEU A 50 -16.64 -4.41 8.46
N GLU A 51 -15.97 -4.99 9.45
CA GLU A 51 -15.23 -4.26 10.48
C GLU A 51 -14.08 -3.45 9.86
N LEU A 52 -13.45 -3.95 8.80
CA LEU A 52 -12.41 -3.19 8.07
C LEU A 52 -12.98 -1.87 7.53
N ARG A 53 -14.19 -1.88 6.94
CA ARG A 53 -14.85 -0.66 6.45
C ARG A 53 -15.03 0.34 7.59
N ARG A 54 -15.65 -0.10 8.69
CA ARG A 54 -15.84 0.74 9.89
C ARG A 54 -14.53 1.30 10.43
N LYS A 55 -13.45 0.52 10.45
CA LYS A 55 -12.14 1.00 10.89
C LYS A 55 -11.62 2.10 9.97
N VAL A 56 -11.63 1.86 8.66
CA VAL A 56 -11.19 2.83 7.65
C VAL A 56 -11.97 4.14 7.76
N ASP A 57 -13.30 4.07 7.87
CA ASP A 57 -14.17 5.25 7.92
C ASP A 57 -13.89 6.15 9.13
N ASN A 58 -13.42 5.56 10.23
CA ASN A 58 -13.06 6.28 11.46
C ASN A 58 -11.60 6.74 11.52
N LEU A 59 -10.78 6.42 10.50
CA LEU A 59 -9.40 6.91 10.45
C LEU A 59 -9.34 8.37 9.99
N PRO A 60 -8.38 9.15 10.50
CA PRO A 60 -7.99 10.39 9.82
C PRO A 60 -7.35 10.05 8.47
N THR A 61 -7.46 10.96 7.50
CA THR A 61 -6.76 10.78 6.21
C THR A 61 -5.25 10.74 6.42
N LEU A 62 -4.58 9.74 5.84
CA LEU A 62 -3.13 9.57 5.92
C LEU A 62 -2.39 10.80 5.34
N ASN A 63 -1.69 11.55 6.18
CA ASN A 63 -0.82 12.63 5.70
C ASN A 63 0.49 12.06 5.17
N ILE A 64 0.76 12.19 3.88
CA ILE A 64 1.97 11.65 3.24
C ILE A 64 3.16 12.63 3.25
N SER A 65 2.92 13.87 3.70
CA SER A 65 3.95 14.91 3.78
C SER A 65 5.07 14.48 4.73
N GLY A 66 6.31 14.52 4.26
CA GLY A 66 7.48 14.13 5.05
C GLY A 66 7.76 12.62 5.10
N LEU A 67 6.96 11.78 4.44
CA LEU A 67 7.34 10.39 4.21
C LEU A 67 8.47 10.32 3.18
N TYR A 68 9.59 9.70 3.54
CA TYR A 68 10.64 9.34 2.59
C TYR A 68 10.23 8.16 1.70
N ILE A 69 10.89 7.99 0.55
CA ILE A 69 10.59 6.95 -0.46
C ILE A 69 10.32 5.55 0.14
N PRO A 70 11.11 5.01 1.09
CA PRO A 70 10.83 3.69 1.67
C PRO A 70 9.46 3.61 2.38
N HIS A 71 9.07 4.67 3.09
CA HIS A 71 7.79 4.76 3.79
C HIS A 71 6.63 5.06 2.83
N GLN A 72 6.87 5.85 1.78
CA GLN A 72 5.90 6.06 0.71
C GLN A 72 5.54 4.73 0.02
N ARG A 73 6.56 3.93 -0.34
CA ARG A 73 6.35 2.57 -0.89
C ARG A 73 5.59 1.68 0.09
N ARG A 74 5.92 1.71 1.39
CA ARG A 74 5.19 0.94 2.40
C ARG A 74 3.72 1.37 2.52
N ALA A 75 3.45 2.68 2.56
CA ALA A 75 2.09 3.20 2.56
C ALA A 75 1.34 2.76 1.30
N TYR A 76 2.02 2.81 0.15
CA TYR A 76 1.50 2.35 -1.12
C TYR A 76 1.27 0.83 -1.18
N CYS A 77 1.97 0.01 -0.39
CA CYS A 77 1.62 -1.42 -0.26
C CYS A 77 0.32 -1.60 0.54
N ILE A 78 0.12 -0.79 1.58
CA ILE A 78 -1.02 -0.89 2.50
C ILE A 78 -2.33 -0.40 1.86
N LEU A 79 -2.32 0.80 1.28
CA LEU A 79 -3.54 1.47 0.81
C LEU A 79 -4.34 0.68 -0.24
N PRO A 80 -3.77 0.21 -1.36
CA PRO A 80 -4.52 -0.56 -2.35
C PRO A 80 -4.93 -1.94 -1.82
N PHE A 81 -4.13 -2.55 -0.94
CA PHE A 81 -4.50 -3.81 -0.30
C PHE A 81 -5.74 -3.64 0.61
N VAL A 82 -5.75 -2.58 1.43
CA VAL A 82 -6.91 -2.21 2.24
C VAL A 82 -8.09 -1.82 1.35
N ALA A 83 -7.87 -1.08 0.26
CA ALA A 83 -8.91 -0.70 -0.69
C ALA A 83 -9.59 -1.92 -1.32
N HIS A 84 -8.83 -2.96 -1.69
CA HIS A 84 -9.41 -4.22 -2.17
C HIS A 84 -10.32 -4.86 -1.13
N GLY A 85 -9.86 -4.97 0.13
CA GLY A 85 -10.69 -5.48 1.23
C GLY A 85 -11.91 -4.61 1.51
N TYR A 86 -11.81 -3.30 1.33
CA TYR A 86 -12.90 -2.36 1.50
C TYR A 86 -13.97 -2.52 0.41
N ILE A 87 -13.56 -2.60 -0.86
CA ILE A 87 -14.46 -2.71 -2.02
C ILE A 87 -15.18 -4.06 -2.02
N TRP A 88 -14.46 -5.16 -1.82
CA TRP A 88 -14.96 -6.52 -2.09
C TRP A 88 -15.30 -7.34 -0.84
N GLY A 89 -15.12 -6.79 0.37
CA GLY A 89 -14.85 -7.58 1.57
C GLY A 89 -15.87 -8.61 2.04
N ASP A 90 -17.17 -8.37 1.88
CA ASP A 90 -18.23 -9.33 2.25
C ASP A 90 -18.61 -10.29 1.12
N GLY A 91 -17.95 -10.19 -0.04
CA GLY A 91 -18.23 -10.98 -1.24
C GLY A 91 -19.63 -10.78 -1.84
N THR A 92 -20.41 -9.83 -1.32
CA THR A 92 -21.83 -9.64 -1.67
C THR A 92 -22.14 -8.18 -2.02
N SER A 93 -21.62 -7.23 -1.25
CA SER A 93 -21.78 -5.80 -1.47
C SER A 93 -20.49 -5.22 -2.06
N THR A 94 -20.56 -4.74 -3.29
CA THR A 94 -19.45 -4.02 -3.93
C THR A 94 -19.57 -2.53 -3.67
N ILE A 95 -18.50 -1.89 -3.21
CA ILE A 95 -18.42 -0.43 -3.09
C ILE A 95 -17.80 0.17 -4.35
N THR A 96 -18.47 1.13 -4.97
CA THR A 96 -17.98 1.78 -6.21
C THR A 96 -17.14 3.03 -5.95
N GLU A 97 -17.17 3.58 -4.73
CA GLU A 97 -16.44 4.79 -4.35
C GLU A 97 -15.62 4.57 -3.08
N LEU A 98 -14.31 4.85 -3.17
CA LEU A 98 -13.43 4.76 -2.01
C LEU A 98 -13.60 5.98 -1.10
N PRO A 99 -13.58 5.80 0.23
CA PRO A 99 -13.64 6.91 1.16
C PRO A 99 -12.37 7.76 1.06
N PRO A 100 -12.43 9.06 1.41
CA PRO A 100 -11.27 9.97 1.34
C PRO A 100 -10.00 9.45 2.02
N GLN A 101 -10.16 8.69 3.10
CA GLN A 101 -9.10 8.07 3.91
C GLN A 101 -8.22 7.11 3.11
N LEU A 102 -8.74 6.54 2.02
CA LEU A 102 -8.01 5.67 1.10
C LEU A 102 -7.73 6.39 -0.22
N ARG A 103 -8.76 7.04 -0.80
CA ARG A 103 -8.68 7.67 -2.13
C ARG A 103 -7.59 8.74 -2.20
N ILE A 104 -7.65 9.72 -1.31
CA ILE A 104 -6.75 10.90 -1.32
C ILE A 104 -5.27 10.49 -1.19
N PRO A 105 -4.86 9.72 -0.17
CA PRO A 105 -3.44 9.37 -0.03
C PRO A 105 -2.97 8.40 -1.12
N LEU A 106 -3.86 7.55 -1.66
CA LEU A 106 -3.51 6.64 -2.75
C LEU A 106 -3.22 7.41 -4.04
N GLU A 107 -4.09 8.36 -4.42
CA GLU A 107 -3.87 9.26 -5.56
C GLU A 107 -2.56 10.04 -5.40
N ALA A 108 -2.35 10.65 -4.23
CA ALA A 108 -1.17 11.48 -3.99
C ALA A 108 0.15 10.67 -3.99
N LEU A 109 0.17 9.46 -3.43
CA LEU A 109 1.34 8.58 -3.50
C LEU A 109 1.57 8.05 -4.91
N SER A 110 0.49 7.76 -5.64
CA SER A 110 0.57 7.37 -7.04
C SER A 110 1.28 8.41 -7.90
N ASP A 111 0.91 9.68 -7.73
CA ASP A 111 1.54 10.78 -8.44
C ASP A 111 3.02 10.93 -8.04
N GLN A 112 3.34 10.82 -6.74
CA GLN A 112 4.73 10.93 -6.26
C GLN A 112 5.63 9.77 -6.72
N LEU A 113 5.09 8.55 -6.79
CA LEU A 113 5.85 7.34 -7.16
C LEU A 113 5.79 7.06 -8.67
N GLY A 114 5.00 7.80 -9.44
CA GLY A 114 4.84 7.59 -10.89
C GLY A 114 4.12 6.29 -11.24
N ILE A 115 3.19 5.84 -10.40
CA ILE A 115 2.44 4.57 -10.56
C ILE A 115 0.94 4.78 -10.46
N LYS A 116 0.15 3.92 -11.12
CA LYS A 116 -1.33 4.04 -11.13
C LYS A 116 -1.96 3.65 -9.78
N PRO A 117 -3.00 4.36 -9.28
CA PRO A 117 -3.58 4.23 -7.93
C PRO A 117 -4.42 2.97 -7.72
N LEU A 118 -3.76 1.81 -7.80
CA LEU A 118 -4.33 0.49 -7.57
C LEU A 118 -3.25 -0.48 -7.11
N GLY A 119 -3.66 -1.71 -6.76
CA GLY A 119 -2.74 -2.80 -6.48
C GLY A 119 -1.93 -3.13 -7.73
N THR A 120 -0.66 -2.76 -7.76
CA THR A 120 0.27 -3.08 -8.85
C THR A 120 1.18 -4.24 -8.43
N TYR A 121 1.84 -4.88 -9.41
CA TYR A 121 2.85 -5.89 -9.10
C TYR A 121 3.97 -5.35 -8.20
N ALA A 122 4.30 -4.06 -8.32
CA ALA A 122 5.25 -3.41 -7.44
C ALA A 122 4.78 -3.44 -5.98
N SER A 123 3.51 -3.10 -5.72
CA SER A 123 2.97 -3.02 -4.36
C SER A 123 2.61 -4.37 -3.75
N THR A 124 2.23 -5.37 -4.57
CA THR A 124 1.79 -6.68 -4.06
C THR A 124 2.92 -7.69 -3.97
N VAL A 125 4.02 -7.50 -4.71
CA VAL A 125 5.15 -8.43 -4.78
C VAL A 125 6.47 -7.72 -4.47
N LEU A 126 6.92 -6.81 -5.34
CA LEU A 126 8.30 -6.30 -5.28
C LEU A 126 8.62 -5.52 -4.00
N TRP A 127 7.63 -4.80 -3.46
CA TRP A 127 7.76 -3.99 -2.25
C TRP A 127 7.06 -4.61 -1.03
N ASN A 128 6.58 -5.83 -1.15
CA ASN A 128 5.87 -6.53 -0.09
C ASN A 128 6.70 -7.71 0.45
N CYS A 129 7.96 -7.41 0.77
CA CYS A 129 8.92 -8.34 1.35
C CYS A 129 9.15 -8.08 2.85
#